data_AF-A0A960PTT4-F1
#
_entry.id   AF-A0A960PTT4-F1
#
_cell.length_a   1.000
_cell.length_b   1.000
_cell.length_c   1.000
_cell.angle_alpha   90.00
_cell.angle_beta   90.00
_cell.angle_gamma   90.00
#
_symmetry.space_group_name_H-M   'P 1'
#
loop_
_entity.id
_entity.type
_entity.pdbx_description
1 polymer ?
#
loop_
_entity_poly.entity_id
_entity_poly.type
_entity_poly.pdbx_seq_one_letter_code
_entity_poly.pdbx_strand_id
1 'polypeptide(L)' 'MLDNDGRPIPFEEYRLTLPDGRALPGKTDKDGLAGVDGIEPGEGKLEFPNLHEKGIRGQE' A
#
# COMPACT_ATOMS: atom_id res chain seq x y z
N MET A 1 -5.79 -1.92 -4.17
CA MET A 1 -5.45 -3.04 -3.26
C MET A 1 -6.70 -3.78 -2.90
N LEU A 2 -6.64 -5.11 -2.94
CA LEU A 2 -7.76 -5.98 -2.63
C LEU A 2 -7.39 -6.87 -1.44
N ASP A 3 -8.31 -7.06 -0.48
CA ASP A 3 -8.22 -8.02 0.61
C ASP A 3 -8.21 -9.47 0.10
N ASN A 4 -7.99 -10.42 1.02
CA ASN A 4 -8.15 -11.86 0.82
C ASN A 4 -9.55 -12.30 0.28
N ASP A 5 -10.54 -11.40 0.26
CA ASP A 5 -11.88 -11.66 -0.30
C ASP A 5 -12.08 -10.99 -1.68
N GLY A 6 -11.03 -10.40 -2.25
CA GLY A 6 -11.10 -9.60 -3.48
C GLY A 6 -11.81 -8.26 -3.28
N ARG A 7 -11.97 -7.80 -2.03
CA ARG A 7 -12.62 -6.52 -1.71
C ARG A 7 -11.61 -5.39 -1.66
N PRO A 8 -11.91 -4.20 -2.20
CA PRO A 8 -11.04 -3.05 -2.01
C PRO A 8 -10.88 -2.77 -0.51
N ILE A 9 -9.65 -2.43 -0.09
CA ILE A 9 -9.36 -2.01 1.29
C ILE A 9 -9.36 -0.49 1.33
N PRO A 10 -10.51 0.15 1.57
CA PRO A 10 -10.57 1.59 1.65
C PRO A 10 -9.91 2.07 2.93
N PHE A 11 -9.30 3.24 2.87
CA PHE A 11 -8.81 3.91 4.07
C PHE A 11 -7.76 3.08 4.83
N GLU A 12 -6.93 2.31 4.12
CA GLU A 12 -5.83 1.55 4.70
C GLU A 12 -4.56 2.40 4.77
N GLU A 13 -3.90 2.38 5.93
CA GLU A 13 -2.67 3.12 6.14
C GLU A 13 -1.48 2.37 5.55
N TYR A 14 -0.70 3.09 4.75
CA TYR A 14 0.50 2.56 4.12
C TYR A 14 1.69 3.47 4.36
N ARG A 15 2.88 2.89 4.24
CA ARG A 15 4.14 3.59 4.36
C ARG A 15 4.95 3.37 3.09
N LEU A 16 5.12 4.42 2.30
CA LEU A 16 5.94 4.40 1.10
C LEU A 16 7.33 4.93 1.43
N THR A 17 8.33 4.06 1.42
CA THR A 17 9.73 4.45 1.49
C THR A 17 10.23 4.72 0.08
N LEU A 18 10.60 5.97 -0.19
CA LEU A 18 11.17 6.42 -1.45
C LEU A 18 12.60 5.90 -1.62
N PRO A 19 13.11 5.84 -2.87
CA PRO A 19 14.51 5.51 -3.13
C PRO A 19 15.50 6.48 -2.46
N ASP A 20 15.07 7.72 -2.19
CA ASP A 20 15.84 8.73 -1.42
C ASP A 20 15.98 8.37 0.08
N GLY A 21 15.32 7.29 0.54
CA GLY A 21 15.30 6.86 1.95
C GLY A 21 14.23 7.54 2.80
N ARG A 22 13.43 8.46 2.23
CA ARG A 22 12.31 9.12 2.92
C ARG A 22 11.12 8.19 3.02
N ALA A 23 10.54 8.05 4.21
CA ALA A 23 9.29 7.31 4.41
C ALA A 23 8.09 8.28 4.47
N LEU A 24 7.16 8.14 3.54
CA LEU A 24 5.92 8.89 3.47
C LEU A 24 4.76 8.03 3.99
N PRO A 25 4.06 8.46 5.06
CA PRO A 25 2.80 7.85 5.44
C PRO A 25 1.71 8.29 4.47
N GLY A 26 0.84 7.37 4.09
CA GLY A 26 -0.30 7.63 3.22
C GLY A 26 -1.48 6.72 3.55
N LYS A 27 -2.61 7.00 2.92
CA LYS A 27 -3.85 6.24 3.12
C LYS A 27 -4.49 5.92 1.78
N THR A 28 -5.02 4.72 1.62
CA THR A 28 -5.79 4.37 0.41
C THR A 28 -7.14 5.11 0.42
N ASP A 29 -7.63 5.46 -0.75
CA ASP A 29 -8.97 6.02 -0.94
C ASP A 29 -10.05 4.95 -0.85
N LYS A 30 -11.33 5.36 -0.95
CA LYS A 30 -12.52 4.49 -0.87
C LYS A 30 -12.53 3.30 -1.86
N ASP A 31 -11.75 3.37 -2.92
CA ASP A 31 -11.59 2.31 -3.92
C ASP A 31 -10.38 1.39 -3.63
N GLY A 32 -9.70 1.58 -2.49
CA GLY A 32 -8.47 0.89 -2.13
C GLY A 32 -7.28 1.27 -3.01
N LEU A 33 -7.33 2.45 -3.64
CA LEU A 33 -6.27 3.00 -4.49
C LEU A 33 -5.45 4.01 -3.70
N ALA A 34 -4.14 4.02 -3.91
CA ALA A 34 -3.23 5.00 -3.34
C ALA A 34 -2.46 5.66 -4.48
N GLY A 35 -2.63 6.96 -4.66
CA GLY A 35 -1.82 7.77 -5.56
C GLY A 35 -0.87 8.65 -4.76
N VAL A 36 0.42 8.55 -5.03
CA VAL A 36 1.41 9.50 -4.51
C VAL A 36 1.97 10.27 -5.70
N ASP A 37 1.73 11.57 -5.72
CA ASP A 37 2.27 12.48 -6.71
C ASP A 37 3.58 13.11 -6.20
N GLY A 38 4.47 13.51 -7.11
CA GLY A 38 5.73 14.16 -6.76
C GLY A 38 6.82 13.22 -6.21
N ILE A 39 6.72 11.92 -6.49
CA ILE A 39 7.78 10.95 -6.22
C ILE A 39 8.65 10.74 -7.45
N GLU A 40 9.96 10.67 -7.24
CA GLU A 40 10.88 10.35 -8.33
C GLU A 40 10.65 8.89 -8.79
N PRO A 41 10.59 8.64 -10.10
CA PRO A 41 10.42 7.29 -10.62
C PRO A 41 11.61 6.43 -10.21
N GLY A 42 11.35 5.33 -9.49
CA GLY A 42 12.38 4.44 -8.97
C GLY A 42 11.79 3.34 -8.11
N GLU A 43 12.65 2.48 -7.55
CA GLU A 43 12.24 1.43 -6.62
C GLU A 43 11.92 2.02 -5.25
N GLY A 44 10.63 2.13 -4.95
CA GLY A 44 10.12 2.45 -3.61
C GLY A 44 9.68 1.20 -2.87
N LYS A 45 9.88 1.15 -1.56
CA LYS A 45 9.38 0.07 -0.70
C LYS A 45 8.04 0.48 -0.10
N LEU A 46 6.98 -0.25 -0.42
CA LEU A 46 5.64 -0.02 0.11
C LEU A 46 5.33 -1.04 1.21
N GLU A 47 5.04 -0.56 2.41
CA GLU A 47 4.77 -1.40 3.59
C GLU A 47 3.42 -1.05 4.20
N PHE A 48 2.66 -2.08 4.60
CA PHE A 48 1.35 -1.93 5.22
C PHE A 48 1.41 -2.44 6.66
N PRO A 49 1.70 -1.57 7.64
CA PRO A 49 1.91 -2.00 9.02
C PRO A 49 0.65 -2.60 9.64
N ASN A 50 -0.55 -2.17 9.22
CA ASN A 50 -1.83 -2.68 9.75
C ASN A 50 -2.36 -3.91 8.99
N LEU A 51 -1.79 -4.24 7.82
CA LEU A 51 -2.23 -5.36 7.00
C LEU A 51 -1.68 -6.72 7.48
N HIS A 52 -1.16 -6.79 8.70
CA HIS A 52 -0.39 -7.90 9.24
C HIS A 52 -1.21 -9.19 9.52
N GLU A 53 -2.45 -9.30 9.05
CA GLU A 53 -3.26 -10.49 9.33
C GLU A 53 -4.01 -11.07 8.13
N LYS A 54 -4.05 -10.42 6.96
CA LYS A 54 -4.96 -10.91 5.91
C LYS A 54 -4.51 -10.68 4.47
N GLY A 55 -3.37 -11.23 4.08
CA GLY A 55 -3.11 -11.30 2.65
C GLY A 55 -1.73 -11.81 2.27
N ILE A 56 -1.51 -13.12 2.38
CA ILE A 56 -0.82 -13.88 1.34
C ILE A 56 -1.18 -15.36 1.55
N ARG A 57 -2.20 -15.84 0.85
CA ARG A 57 -2.27 -17.28 0.56
C ARG A 57 -2.53 -17.39 -0.92
N GLY A 58 -1.48 -17.78 -1.63
CA GLY A 58 -1.47 -17.96 -3.07
C GLY A 58 -2.62 -18.83 -3.51
N GLN A 59 -3.25 -18.43 -4.60
CA GLN A 59 -4.15 -19.30 -5.33
C GLN A 59 -3.29 -20.20 -6.21
N GLU A 60 -3.29 -21.50 -5.92
CA GLU A 60 -2.97 -22.58 -6.86
C GLU A 60 -4.21 -23.47 -7.02
#